data_AF-A0A6B3KMD4-F1
#
_entry.id   AF-A0A6B3KMD4-F1
#
_cell.length_a   1.000
_cell.length_b   1.000
_cell.length_c   1.000
_cell.angle_alpha   90.00
_cell.angle_beta   90.00
_cell.angle_gamma   90.00
#
_symmetry.space_group_name_H-M   'P 1'
#
loop_
_entity.id
_entity.type
_entity.pdbx_description
1 polymer ?
#
loop_
_entity_poly.entity_id
_entity_poly.type
_entity_poly.pdbx_seq_one_letter_code
_entity_poly.pdbx_strand_id
1 'polypeptide(L)' 'MNEHSHLVYVDEESRKLLIYRLSEKGKKTLLTDISLPIEQGWSSDLESIAKQLGENLLMDSPAARRLLDI' A
#
# COMPACT_ATOMS: atom_id res chain seq x y z
N MET A 1 18.29 -13.00 0.00
CA MET A 1 16.94 -12.93 -0.59
C MET A 1 16.49 -11.52 -0.35
N ASN A 2 16.29 -10.70 -1.38
CA ASN A 2 15.85 -9.32 -1.19
C ASN A 2 14.49 -9.35 -0.49
N GLU A 3 14.46 -8.92 0.77
CA GLU A 3 13.23 -8.83 1.53
C GLU A 3 12.41 -7.67 0.95
N HIS A 4 11.26 -7.99 0.36
CA HIS A 4 10.32 -7.00 -0.18
C HIS A 4 9.22 -6.76 0.86
N SER A 5 9.55 -5.94 1.86
CA SER A 5 8.63 -5.58 2.94
C SER A 5 8.09 -4.18 2.71
N HIS A 6 6.83 -3.97 3.08
CA HIS A 6 6.17 -2.67 3.02
C HIS A 6 5.93 -2.12 4.42
N LEU A 7 6.08 -0.81 4.57
CA LEU A 7 5.61 -0.07 5.73
C LEU A 7 4.35 0.68 5.34
N VAL A 8 3.24 0.38 6.01
CA VAL A 8 2.00 1.16 5.92
C VAL A 8 2.00 2.17 7.07
N TYR A 9 1.83 3.44 6.74
CA TYR A 9 1.83 4.55 7.68
C TYR A 9 0.61 5.43 7.41
N VAL A 10 -0.06 5.89 8.47
CA VAL A 10 -1.16 6.84 8.37
C VAL A 10 -0.67 8.18 8.91
N ASP A 11 -0.69 9.19 8.04
CA ASP A 11 -0.49 10.58 8.42
C ASP A 11 -1.87 11.17 8.74
N GLU A 12 -2.13 11.37 10.03
CA GLU A 12 -3.38 11.92 10.53
C GLU A 12 -3.54 13.41 10.21
N GLU A 13 -2.44 14.16 10.12
CA GLU A 13 -2.47 15.60 9.85
C GLU A 13 -2.86 15.87 8.40
N SER A 14 -2.23 15.15 7.45
CA SER A 14 -2.58 15.27 6.03
C SER A 14 -3.71 14.34 5.58
N ARG A 15 -4.21 13.49 6.49
CA ARG A 15 -5.27 12.49 6.26
C ARG A 15 -4.94 11.55 5.09
N LYS A 16 -3.71 11.04 5.08
CA LYS A 16 -3.19 10.16 4.01
C LYS A 16 -2.71 8.83 4.56
N LEU A 17 -2.96 7.78 3.78
CA LEU A 17 -2.27 6.51 3.91
C LEU A 17 -1.06 6.51 2.97
N LEU A 18 0.11 6.27 3.54
CA LEU A 18 1.40 6.25 2.86
C LEU A 18 1.94 4.83 2.90
N ILE A 19 2.37 4.31 1.75
CA ILE A 19 3.04 3.01 1.67
C ILE A 19 4.46 3.21 1.19
N TYR A 20 5.40 2.68 1.97
CA TYR A 20 6.82 2.68 1.63
C TYR A 20 7.30 1.27 1.36
N ARG A 21 8.15 1.09 0.35
CA ARG A 21 9.02 -0.08 0.24
C ARG A 21 10.20 0.07 1.19
N LEU A 22 10.53 -1.01 1.89
CA LEU A 22 11.73 -1.12 2.70
C LEU A 22 12.79 -1.89 1.93
N SER A 23 13.99 -1.33 1.86
CA SER A 23 15.18 -2.09 1.45
C SER A 23 15.76 -2.87 2.62
N GLU A 24 16.63 -3.85 2.34
CA GLU A 24 17.36 -4.63 3.35
C GLU A 24 18.15 -3.76 4.35
N LYS A 25 18.50 -2.51 3.97
CA LYS A 25 19.21 -1.55 4.82
C LYS A 25 18.28 -0.60 5.60
N GLY A 26 16.98 -0.85 5.59
CA GLY A 26 15.96 -0.03 6.24
C GLY A 26 15.64 1.30 5.53
N LYS A 27 16.24 1.58 4.36
CA LYS A 27 15.87 2.75 3.56
C LYS A 27 14.43 2.62 3.09
N LYS A 28 13.61 3.64 3.39
CA LYS A 28 12.22 3.78 2.95
C LYS A 28 12.17 4.46 1.58
N THR A 29 11.35 3.97 0.67
CA THR A 29 11.05 4.64 -0.61
C THR A 29 9.54 4.63 -0.80
N LEU A 30 8.95 5.81 -1.06
CA LEU A 30 7.51 5.93 -1.23
C LEU A 30 7.07 5.11 -2.45
N LEU A 31 6.12 4.20 -2.23
CA LEU A 31 5.47 3.42 -3.29
C LEU A 31 4.25 4.16 -3.81
N THR A 32 3.37 4.56 -2.90
CA THR A 32 2.13 5.27 -3.20
C THR A 32 1.63 6.00 -1.95
N ASP A 33 0.82 7.03 -2.17
CA ASP A 33 0.00 7.66 -1.14
C ASP A 33 -1.46 7.71 -1.58
N ILE A 34 -2.38 7.66 -0.63
CA ILE A 34 -3.83 7.71 -0.88
C ILE A 34 -4.47 8.64 0.15
N SER A 35 -5.28 9.59 -0.33
CA SER A 35 -6.11 10.42 0.52
C SER A 35 -7.24 9.59 1.13
N LEU A 36 -7.35 9.60 2.46
CA LEU A 36 -8.43 8.90 3.14
C LEU A 36 -9.71 9.74 3.08
N PRO A 37 -10.87 9.11 2.79
CA PRO A 37 -12.14 9.83 2.64
C PRO A 37 -12.53 10.55 3.93
N ILE A 38 -13.28 11.65 3.79
CA ILE A 38 -13.76 12.45 4.92
C ILE A 38 -14.90 11.73 5.66
N GLU A 39 -15.73 11.03 4.90
CA GLU A 39 -16.88 10.29 5.40
C GLU A 39 -16.47 9.21 6.40
N GLN A 40 -17.30 9.03 7.43
CA GLN A 40 -17.08 8.03 8.47
C GLN A 40 -17.76 6.72 8.11
N GLY A 41 -17.13 5.61 8.49
CA GLY A 41 -17.66 4.27 8.27
C GLY A 41 -17.21 3.64 6.95
N TRP A 42 -17.70 2.43 6.70
CA TRP A 42 -17.36 1.67 5.51
C TRP A 42 -18.26 2.07 4.35
N SER A 43 -17.79 2.99 3.51
CA SER A 43 -18.47 3.42 2.29
C SER A 43 -17.98 2.64 1.06
N SER A 44 -18.71 2.73 -0.05
CA SER A 44 -18.28 2.19 -1.35
C SER A 44 -16.94 2.78 -1.81
N ASP A 45 -16.70 4.05 -1.49
CA ASP A 45 -15.47 4.75 -1.83
C ASP A 45 -14.28 4.19 -1.03
N LEU A 46 -14.48 3.96 0.28
CA LEU A 46 -13.46 3.32 1.12
C LEU A 46 -13.20 1.88 0.68
N GLU A 47 -14.23 1.13 0.30
CA GLU A 47 -14.10 -0.22 -0.24
C GLU A 47 -13.28 -0.22 -1.55
N SER A 48 -13.56 0.72 -2.46
CA SER A 48 -12.83 0.86 -3.72
C SER A 48 -11.36 1.19 -3.47
N ILE A 49 -11.07 2.10 -2.55
CA ILE A 49 -9.71 2.44 -2.12
C ILE A 49 -9.00 1.21 -1.55
N ALA A 50 -9.66 0.45 -0.68
CA ALA A 50 -9.09 -0.74 -0.06
C ALA A 50 -8.76 -1.83 -1.09
N LYS A 51 -9.63 -2.04 -2.09
CA LYS A 51 -9.39 -3.00 -3.18
C LYS A 51 -8.19 -2.58 -4.02
N GLN A 52 -8.17 -1.33 -4.49
CA GLN A 52 -7.06 -0.81 -5.29
C GLN A 52 -5.73 -0.88 -4.53
N LEU A 53 -5.75 -0.62 -3.23
CA LEU A 53 -4.58 -0.74 -2.36
C LEU A 53 -4.07 -2.18 -2.29
N GLY A 54 -4.96 -3.14 -2.07
CA GLY A 54 -4.63 -4.56 -2.04
C GLY A 54 -4.05 -5.04 -3.36
N GLU A 55 -4.66 -4.66 -4.49
CA GLU A 55 -4.17 -4.97 -5.84
C GLU A 55 -2.78 -4.39 -6.08
N ASN A 56 -2.56 -3.12 -5.74
CA ASN A 56 -1.25 -2.47 -5.90
C ASN A 56 -0.16 -3.16 -5.07
N LEU A 57 -0.46 -3.51 -3.82
CA LEU A 57 0.47 -4.22 -2.94
C LEU A 57 0.79 -5.63 -3.45
N LEU A 58 -0.24 -6.36 -3.87
CA LEU A 58 -0.10 -7.71 -4.40
C LEU A 58 0.74 -7.70 -5.67
N MET A 59 0.43 -6.80 -6.61
CA MET A 59 1.14 -6.69 -7.89
C MET A 59 2.55 -6.12 -7.73
N ASP A 60 2.85 -5.39 -6.66
CA ASP A 60 4.21 -4.94 -6.39
C ASP A 60 5.18 -6.10 -6.08
N SER A 61 4.68 -7.16 -5.44
CA SER A 61 5.48 -8.32 -5.07
C SER A 61 5.88 -9.15 -6.29
N PRO A 62 7.18 -9.25 -6.62
CA PRO A 62 7.63 -10.12 -7.71
C PRO A 62 7.30 -11.59 -7.45
N ALA A 63 7.23 -12.00 -6.17
CA ALA A 63 6.85 -13.35 -5.80
C ALA A 63 5.36 -13.62 -6.06
N ALA A 64 4.48 -12.68 -5.70
CA ALA A 64 3.05 -12.83 -5.96
C ALA A 64 2.77 -12.91 -7.46
N ARG A 65 3.35 -12.01 -8.27
CA ARG A 65 3.25 -12.06 -9.74
C ARG A 65 3.66 -13.42 -10.32
N ARG A 66 4.82 -13.93 -9.91
CA ARG A 66 5.27 -15.28 -10.33
C ARG A 66 4.33 -16.41 -9.89
N LEU A 67 3.79 -16.35 -8.68
CA LEU A 67 2.90 -17.41 -8.15
C LEU A 67 1.51 -17.37 -8.78
N LEU A 68 1.06 -16.21 -9.22
CA LEU A 68 -0.24 -16.01 -9.85
C LEU A 68 -0.19 -16.07 -11.39
N ASP A 69 1.01 -16.21 -11.97
CA ASP A 69 1.27 -16.23 -13.41
C ASP A 69 0.79 -14.95 -14.14
N ILE A 70 1.17 -13.79 -13.58
CA ILE A 70 0.80 -12.44 -14.06
C ILE A 70 2.05 -11.56 -14.25
#